data_AF-E4PS92-F1
#
_entry.id   AF-E4PS92-F1
#
_cell.length_a   1.000
_cell.length_b   1.000
_cell.length_c   1.000
_cell.angle_alpha   90.00
_cell.angle_beta   90.00
_cell.angle_gamma   90.00
#
_symmetry.space_group_name_H-M   'P 1'
#
loop_
_entity.id
_entity.type
_entity.pdbx_description
1 polymer ?
#
loop_
_entity_poly.entity_id
_entity_poly.type
_entity_poly.pdbx_seq_one_letter_code
_entity_poly.pdbx_strand_id
1 'polypeptide(L)'
;MANCHDDRKLTDDCELLWSPTGAHFLYRCEDSSRLELITASDIQANRYRRAGHPHARLDRDSLAYALFRHPLLSRVMTVEAWDRAAVGLGSLYRRTKQRSNNRLARPLFKSTPLDLPAELAAQRLIILSCFSGIENIPAQIELTEVLIAHQANQAVRPSQFQKVSLKSPGWADQAHQRTPQNLQEELEFVASLMAKLSTITKLPCKRRLLMIARHTDLSMQRSLVSQQTRPSS
;
A
#
# COMPACT_ATOMS: atom_id res chain seq x y z
N MET A 1 -44.31 15.37 42.50
CA MET A 1 -44.06 16.33 41.41
C MET A 1 -42.59 16.25 41.08
N ALA A 2 -42.24 15.54 40.01
CA ALA A 2 -40.87 15.23 39.64
C ALA A 2 -40.36 16.31 38.67
N ASN A 3 -39.29 17.01 39.06
CA ASN A 3 -38.56 17.91 38.18
C ASN A 3 -37.69 17.06 37.24
N CYS A 4 -38.14 16.92 35.99
CA CYS A 4 -37.29 16.49 34.89
C CYS A 4 -36.27 17.59 34.62
N HIS A 5 -35.02 17.35 35.05
CA HIS A 5 -33.89 18.18 34.65
C HIS A 5 -33.62 18.02 33.14
N ASP A 6 -33.53 19.17 32.52
CA ASP A 6 -33.29 19.45 31.11
C ASP A 6 -31.86 19.03 30.74
N ASP A 7 -31.72 17.80 30.23
CA ASP A 7 -30.47 17.26 29.72
C ASP A 7 -30.46 17.40 28.18
N ARG A 8 -29.39 18.03 27.68
CA ARG A 8 -28.92 18.11 26.27
C ARG A 8 -29.24 19.40 25.52
N LYS A 9 -28.48 20.45 25.86
CA LYS A 9 -27.90 21.37 24.87
C LYS A 9 -26.41 21.57 25.18
N LEU A 10 -25.62 20.54 24.88
CA LEU A 10 -24.17 20.65 24.83
C LEU A 10 -23.72 20.04 23.50
N THR A 11 -22.88 20.80 22.82
CA THR A 11 -22.07 20.47 21.63
C THR A 11 -22.72 20.62 20.24
N ASP A 12 -23.02 21.85 19.83
CA ASP A 12 -22.96 22.22 18.40
C ASP A 12 -21.83 23.23 18.06
N ASP A 13 -21.23 23.91 19.05
CA ASP A 13 -20.27 25.00 18.78
C ASP A 13 -18.79 24.60 18.92
N CYS A 14 -18.41 23.47 18.32
CA CYS A 14 -17.01 23.17 18.03
C CYS A 14 -16.85 22.90 16.54
N GLU A 15 -17.18 23.90 15.72
CA GLU A 15 -16.61 24.04 14.38
C GLU A 15 -15.10 24.32 14.49
N LEU A 16 -14.35 23.31 14.95
CA LEU A 16 -12.89 23.24 14.96
C LEU A 16 -12.35 23.36 13.54
N LEU A 17 -12.26 24.58 13.00
CA LEU A 17 -11.61 24.98 11.73
C LEU A 17 -10.98 23.79 10.98
N TRP A 18 -11.85 23.06 10.30
CA TRP A 18 -11.62 21.70 9.88
C TRP A 18 -10.70 21.75 8.65
N SER A 19 -9.42 21.36 8.77
CA SER A 19 -8.54 21.29 7.59
C SER A 19 -9.16 20.35 6.56
N PRO A 20 -9.53 20.82 5.36
CA PRO A 20 -10.24 20.03 4.34
C PRO A 20 -9.36 18.93 3.71
N THR A 21 -8.14 18.77 4.21
CA THR A 21 -7.10 17.92 3.62
C THR A 21 -6.86 16.60 4.37
N GLY A 22 -7.58 16.36 5.47
CA GLY A 22 -7.45 15.14 6.29
C GLY A 22 -8.23 13.93 5.75
N ALA A 23 -8.23 12.83 6.52
CA ALA A 23 -9.08 11.67 6.29
C ALA A 23 -9.70 11.18 7.60
N HIS A 24 -10.79 10.44 7.48
CA HIS A 24 -11.59 9.88 8.56
C HIS A 24 -11.24 8.40 8.69
N PHE A 25 -10.84 7.99 9.88
CA PHE A 25 -10.62 6.62 10.30
C PHE A 25 -11.88 6.17 11.01
N LEU A 26 -12.55 5.19 10.44
CA LEU A 26 -13.83 4.66 10.92
C LEU A 26 -13.59 3.24 11.40
N TYR A 27 -13.91 2.99 12.66
CA TYR A 27 -13.70 1.70 13.31
C TYR A 27 -15.03 0.95 13.41
N ARG A 28 -14.96 -0.37 13.59
CA ARG A 28 -16.17 -1.18 13.81
C ARG A 28 -16.86 -0.78 15.11
N CYS A 29 -18.19 -0.75 15.09
CA CYS A 29 -18.99 -0.42 16.29
C CYS A 29 -18.78 -1.46 17.42
N GLU A 30 -18.70 -2.74 17.07
CA GLU A 30 -18.54 -3.85 18.02
C GLU A 30 -17.09 -4.03 18.53
N ASP A 31 -16.10 -3.50 17.80
CA ASP A 31 -14.68 -3.63 18.12
C ASP A 31 -13.93 -2.38 17.66
N SER A 32 -13.77 -1.42 18.57
CA SER A 32 -13.10 -0.15 18.32
C SER A 32 -11.61 -0.29 18.00
N SER A 33 -11.01 -1.48 18.15
CA SER A 33 -9.63 -1.73 17.75
C SER A 33 -9.49 -2.05 16.26
N ARG A 34 -10.58 -2.41 15.58
CA ARG A 34 -10.59 -2.79 14.16
C ARG A 34 -10.99 -1.63 13.28
N LEU A 35 -10.03 -1.14 12.50
CA LEU A 35 -10.28 -0.16 11.46
C LEU A 35 -11.07 -0.80 10.31
N GLU A 36 -12.18 -0.16 9.94
CA GLU A 36 -13.11 -0.63 8.93
C GLU A 36 -12.94 0.12 7.60
N LEU A 37 -12.77 1.44 7.67
CA LEU A 37 -12.72 2.30 6.49
C LEU A 37 -11.86 3.54 6.76
N ILE A 38 -11.07 3.95 5.75
CA ILE A 38 -10.42 5.25 5.68
C ILE A 38 -11.01 6.02 4.51
N THR A 39 -11.71 7.11 4.80
CA THR A 39 -12.40 7.93 3.80
C THR A 39 -12.06 9.40 3.89
N ALA A 40 -12.05 10.10 2.75
CA ALA A 40 -11.95 11.55 2.68
C ALA A 40 -13.33 12.25 2.65
N SER A 41 -14.41 11.48 2.57
CA SER A 41 -15.79 11.97 2.46
C SER A 41 -16.39 12.25 3.83
N ASP A 42 -16.65 13.53 4.13
CA ASP A 42 -17.37 13.95 5.33
C ASP A 42 -18.78 13.36 5.38
N ILE A 43 -19.45 13.23 4.23
CA ILE A 43 -20.80 12.63 4.13
C ILE A 43 -20.76 11.17 4.60
N GLN A 44 -19.79 10.40 4.12
CA GLN A 44 -19.63 8.99 4.51
C GLN A 44 -19.25 8.87 5.98
N ALA A 45 -18.31 9.69 6.46
CA ALA A 45 -17.92 9.71 7.87
C ALA A 45 -19.09 10.05 8.81
N ASN A 46 -19.91 11.04 8.44
CA ASN A 46 -21.10 11.42 9.20
C ASN A 46 -22.15 10.30 9.24
N ARG A 47 -22.29 9.52 8.16
CA ARG A 47 -23.16 8.33 8.15
C ARG A 47 -22.70 7.29 9.16
N TYR A 48 -21.41 6.96 9.18
CA TYR A 48 -20.84 6.00 10.15
C TYR A 48 -20.96 6.52 11.59
N ARG A 49 -20.71 7.80 11.82
CA ARG A 49 -20.86 8.44 13.14
C ARG A 49 -22.30 8.32 13.65
N ARG A 50 -23.29 8.60 12.79
CA ARG A 50 -24.73 8.45 13.14
C ARG A 50 -25.12 7.00 13.43
N ALA A 51 -24.41 6.04 12.85
CA ALA A 51 -24.57 4.61 13.14
C ALA A 51 -23.79 4.14 14.38
N GLY A 52 -23.16 5.05 15.14
CA GLY A 52 -22.46 4.71 16.39
C GLY A 52 -21.04 4.17 16.21
N HIS A 53 -20.45 4.27 15.02
CA HIS A 53 -19.07 3.84 14.81
C HIS A 53 -18.08 4.81 15.46
N PRO A 54 -17.04 4.33 16.17
CA PRO A 54 -15.94 5.17 16.61
C PRO A 54 -15.25 5.81 15.40
N HIS A 55 -14.90 7.09 15.54
CA HIS A 55 -14.38 7.93 14.47
C HIS A 55 -13.16 8.72 14.97
N ALA A 56 -12.08 8.70 14.20
CA ALA A 56 -10.96 9.62 14.36
C ALA A 56 -10.73 10.38 13.05
N ARG A 57 -10.27 11.62 13.13
CA ARG A 57 -9.83 12.38 11.95
C ARG A 57 -8.32 12.60 12.04
N LEU A 58 -7.62 12.26 10.97
CA LEU A 58 -6.20 12.56 10.83
C LEU A 58 -6.03 13.67 9.80
N ASP A 59 -5.16 14.63 10.10
CA ASP A 59 -4.67 15.56 9.09
C ASP A 59 -3.83 14.82 8.02
N ARG A 60 -3.50 15.51 6.94
CA ARG A 60 -2.74 14.94 5.82
C ARG A 60 -1.38 14.36 6.22
N ASP A 61 -0.66 15.03 7.11
CA ASP A 61 0.69 14.63 7.51
C ASP A 61 0.63 13.42 8.47
N SER A 62 -0.33 13.42 9.38
CA SER A 62 -0.64 12.29 10.27
C SER A 62 -1.08 11.05 9.47
N LEU A 63 -1.95 11.22 8.47
CA LEU A 63 -2.36 10.16 7.55
C LEU A 63 -1.16 9.58 6.78
N ALA A 64 -0.31 10.44 6.24
CA ALA A 64 0.89 10.02 5.52
C ALA A 64 1.86 9.26 6.43
N TYR A 65 2.06 9.72 7.67
CA TYR A 65 2.90 9.02 8.64
C TYR A 65 2.30 7.65 9.01
N ALA A 66 1.00 7.58 9.26
CA ALA A 66 0.30 6.33 9.54
C ALA A 66 0.47 5.32 8.40
N LEU A 67 0.27 5.74 7.15
CA LEU A 67 0.49 4.89 5.99
C LEU A 67 1.96 4.49 5.80
N PHE A 68 2.91 5.41 6.01
CA PHE A 68 4.33 5.07 5.94
C PHE A 68 4.69 3.96 6.93
N ARG A 69 4.15 4.02 8.15
CA ARG A 69 4.37 3.01 9.20
C ARG A 69 3.58 1.73 8.96
N HIS A 70 2.39 1.83 8.38
CA HIS A 70 1.48 0.73 8.15
C HIS A 70 0.92 0.78 6.72
N PRO A 71 1.72 0.38 5.71
CA PRO A 71 1.31 0.48 4.30
C PRO A 71 0.03 -0.30 3.98
N LEU A 72 -0.28 -1.35 4.75
CA LEU A 72 -1.47 -2.19 4.58
C LEU A 72 -2.79 -1.48 4.95
N LEU A 73 -2.74 -0.30 5.58
CA LEU A 73 -3.92 0.53 5.79
C LEU A 73 -4.60 0.94 4.48
N SER A 74 -3.88 0.92 3.35
CA SER A 74 -4.46 1.17 2.04
C SER A 74 -5.58 0.21 1.65
N ARG A 75 -5.61 -1.01 2.22
CA ARG A 75 -6.63 -2.02 1.88
C ARG A 75 -8.05 -1.60 2.21
N VAL A 76 -8.22 -0.72 3.20
CA VAL A 76 -9.51 -0.21 3.66
C VAL A 76 -9.69 1.26 3.27
N MET A 77 -8.91 1.76 2.31
CA MET A 77 -8.88 3.18 1.95
C MET A 77 -9.66 3.45 0.67
N THR A 78 -10.48 4.50 0.68
CA THR A 78 -11.14 5.03 -0.54
C THR A 78 -10.13 5.71 -1.47
N VAL A 79 -10.47 5.85 -2.75
CA VAL A 79 -9.64 6.56 -3.74
C VAL A 79 -9.37 8.01 -3.31
N GLU A 80 -10.38 8.70 -2.80
CA GLU A 80 -10.25 10.10 -2.39
C GLU A 80 -9.34 10.27 -1.15
N ALA A 81 -9.40 9.32 -0.22
CA ALA A 81 -8.46 9.29 0.90
C ALA A 81 -7.04 9.00 0.44
N TRP A 82 -6.89 8.10 -0.54
CA TRP A 82 -5.60 7.79 -1.14
C TRP A 82 -4.98 9.00 -1.83
N ASP A 83 -5.76 9.82 -2.53
CA ASP A 83 -5.26 11.05 -3.17
C ASP A 83 -4.64 12.03 -2.17
N ARG A 84 -5.29 12.21 -1.02
CA ARG A 84 -4.78 13.05 0.06
C ARG A 84 -3.52 12.44 0.68
N ALA A 85 -3.55 11.13 0.91
CA ALA A 85 -2.42 10.38 1.47
C ALA A 85 -1.17 10.41 0.58
N ALA A 86 -1.32 10.17 -0.72
CA ALA A 86 -0.21 10.13 -1.68
C ALA A 86 0.54 11.47 -1.72
N VAL A 87 -0.19 12.59 -1.70
CA VAL A 87 0.40 13.93 -1.60
C VAL A 87 1.16 14.13 -0.28
N GLY A 88 0.60 13.64 0.83
CA GLY A 88 1.25 13.68 2.15
C GLY A 88 2.53 12.84 2.19
N LEU A 89 2.50 11.61 1.65
CA LEU A 89 3.67 10.72 1.55
C LEU A 89 4.76 11.33 0.67
N GLY A 90 4.40 11.90 -0.48
CA GLY A 90 5.35 12.60 -1.35
C GLY A 90 6.00 13.80 -0.66
N SER A 91 5.24 14.53 0.16
CA SER A 91 5.74 15.65 0.96
C SER A 91 6.64 15.19 2.10
N LEU A 92 6.29 14.10 2.79
CA LEU A 92 7.14 13.43 3.79
C LEU A 92 8.48 13.01 3.17
N TYR A 93 8.46 12.36 2.01
CA TYR A 93 9.66 11.94 1.29
C TYR A 93 10.57 13.12 0.95
N ARG A 94 10.02 14.20 0.38
CA ARG A 94 10.80 15.41 0.04
C ARG A 94 11.44 16.06 1.26
N ARG A 95 10.67 16.29 2.33
CA ARG A 95 11.17 16.91 3.57
C ARG A 95 12.30 16.10 4.17
N THR A 96 12.15 14.78 4.25
CA THR A 96 13.18 13.96 4.88
C THR A 96 14.41 13.81 4.00
N LYS A 97 14.25 13.69 2.67
CA LYS A 97 15.37 13.66 1.73
C LYS A 97 16.22 14.93 1.79
N GLN A 98 15.62 16.10 2.00
CA GLN A 98 16.34 17.37 2.15
C GLN A 98 17.10 17.45 3.49
N ARG A 99 16.54 16.88 4.56
CA ARG A 99 17.17 16.88 5.90
C ARG A 99 18.28 15.85 6.04
N SER A 100 18.20 14.74 5.30
CA SER A 100 19.25 13.74 5.27
C SER A 100 20.40 14.23 4.40
N ASN A 101 21.42 14.86 5.00
CA ASN A 101 22.73 15.08 4.37
C ASN A 101 23.44 13.77 3.98
N ASN A 102 22.89 12.63 4.39
CA ASN A 102 23.42 11.30 4.11
C ASN A 102 22.84 10.70 2.82
N ARG A 103 23.72 9.97 2.11
CA ARG A 103 23.36 9.02 1.06
C ARG A 103 22.25 8.10 1.58
N LEU A 104 21.00 8.36 1.17
CA LEU A 104 19.90 7.45 1.45
C LEU A 104 20.29 6.05 0.96
N ALA A 105 19.89 5.02 1.72
CA ALA A 105 20.02 3.66 1.26
C ALA A 105 19.30 3.50 -0.10
N ARG A 106 19.72 2.50 -0.88
CA ARG A 106 19.05 2.21 -2.15
C ARG A 106 17.64 1.69 -1.87
N PRO A 107 16.62 2.15 -2.62
CA PRO A 107 15.27 1.62 -2.48
C PRO A 107 15.25 0.13 -2.76
N LEU A 108 14.38 -0.59 -2.06
CA LEU A 108 14.23 -2.03 -2.19
C LEU A 108 13.73 -2.42 -3.59
N PHE A 109 12.77 -1.65 -4.11
CA PHE A 109 12.27 -1.75 -5.46
C PHE A 109 12.63 -0.48 -6.22
N LYS A 110 13.38 -0.63 -7.31
CA LYS A 110 13.87 0.50 -8.11
C LYS A 110 12.77 1.10 -9.00
N SER A 111 11.83 0.28 -9.44
CA SER A 111 10.71 0.66 -10.30
C SER A 111 9.52 -0.27 -10.07
N THR A 112 8.32 0.24 -10.35
CA THR A 112 7.06 -0.51 -10.32
C THR A 112 6.41 -0.46 -11.70
N PRO A 113 6.29 -1.58 -12.41
CA PRO A 113 5.55 -1.61 -13.68
C PRO A 113 4.09 -1.17 -13.47
N LEU A 114 3.53 -0.43 -14.43
CA LEU A 114 2.15 0.08 -14.33
C LEU A 114 1.10 -1.03 -14.45
N ASP A 115 1.41 -2.06 -15.23
CA ASP A 115 0.64 -3.28 -15.45
C ASP A 115 0.96 -4.39 -14.43
N LEU A 116 1.61 -4.04 -13.31
CA LEU A 116 1.91 -5.02 -12.26
C LEU A 116 0.60 -5.60 -11.69
N PRO A 117 0.44 -6.93 -11.63
CA PRO A 117 -0.72 -7.56 -11.00
C PRO A 117 -0.92 -7.12 -9.54
N ALA A 118 -2.17 -6.90 -9.13
CA ALA A 118 -2.50 -6.41 -7.80
C ALA A 118 -2.03 -7.36 -6.68
N GLU A 119 -2.03 -8.66 -6.93
CA GLU A 119 -1.54 -9.68 -5.99
C GLU A 119 -0.04 -9.51 -5.75
N LEU A 120 0.75 -9.25 -6.79
CA LEU A 120 2.18 -8.96 -6.66
C LEU A 120 2.42 -7.62 -5.99
N ALA A 121 1.62 -6.59 -6.32
CA ALA A 121 1.70 -5.31 -5.66
C ALA A 121 1.48 -5.42 -4.14
N ALA A 122 0.48 -6.20 -3.73
CA ALA A 122 0.17 -6.46 -2.33
C ALA A 122 1.33 -7.15 -1.60
N GLN A 123 1.96 -8.15 -2.22
CA GLN A 123 3.10 -8.85 -1.63
C GLN A 123 4.32 -7.95 -1.50
N ARG A 124 4.66 -7.18 -2.55
CA ARG A 124 5.73 -6.19 -2.50
C ARG A 124 5.49 -5.16 -1.40
N LEU A 125 4.24 -4.74 -1.19
CA LEU A 125 3.86 -3.82 -0.13
C LEU A 125 4.02 -4.43 1.28
N ILE A 126 3.66 -5.71 1.47
CA ILE A 126 3.92 -6.43 2.73
C ILE A 126 5.42 -6.44 3.03
N ILE A 127 6.26 -6.69 2.02
CA ILE A 127 7.72 -6.69 2.21
C ILE A 127 8.21 -5.30 2.59
N LEU A 128 7.72 -4.24 1.94
CA LEU A 128 8.05 -2.87 2.32
C LEU A 128 7.63 -2.55 3.77
N SER A 129 6.51 -3.11 4.26
CA SER A 129 6.11 -2.94 5.67
C SER A 129 7.11 -3.53 6.66
N CYS A 130 7.86 -4.57 6.25
CA CYS A 130 8.95 -5.14 7.04
C CYS A 130 10.28 -4.39 6.88
N PHE A 131 10.41 -3.54 5.85
CA PHE A 131 11.60 -2.73 5.55
C PHE A 131 11.23 -1.26 5.45
N SER A 132 10.76 -0.71 6.57
CA SER A 132 10.44 0.72 6.69
C SER A 132 11.71 1.54 6.46
N GLY A 133 11.78 2.18 5.29
CA GLY A 133 12.87 3.04 4.86
C GLY A 133 12.31 4.19 4.05
N ILE A 134 12.82 5.39 4.25
CA ILE A 134 12.29 6.59 3.59
C ILE A 134 12.55 6.54 2.09
N GLU A 135 13.65 5.90 1.69
CA GLU A 135 13.95 5.55 0.30
C GLU A 135 12.87 4.71 -0.37
N ASN A 136 12.07 3.95 0.39
CA ASN A 136 11.01 3.08 -0.12
C ASN A 136 9.66 3.80 -0.29
N ILE A 137 9.50 5.03 0.20
CA ILE A 137 8.24 5.78 0.08
C ILE A 137 7.75 5.87 -1.38
N PRO A 138 8.61 6.15 -2.38
CA PRO A 138 8.13 6.20 -3.76
C PRO A 138 7.58 4.86 -4.27
N ALA A 139 8.26 3.75 -3.99
CA ALA A 139 7.77 2.42 -4.34
C ALA A 139 6.47 2.09 -3.58
N GLN A 140 6.37 2.50 -2.32
CA GLN A 140 5.15 2.36 -1.53
C GLN A 140 3.97 3.12 -2.18
N ILE A 141 4.20 4.33 -2.69
CA ILE A 141 3.17 5.11 -3.38
C ILE A 141 2.69 4.38 -4.64
N GLU A 142 3.62 3.97 -5.50
CA GLU A 142 3.30 3.28 -6.75
C GLU A 142 2.55 1.96 -6.51
N LEU A 143 3.02 1.13 -5.58
CA LEU A 143 2.38 -0.14 -5.25
C LEU A 143 0.99 0.06 -4.64
N THR A 144 0.81 1.10 -3.83
CA THR A 144 -0.50 1.42 -3.25
C THR A 144 -1.47 1.91 -4.33
N GLU A 145 -1.01 2.72 -5.29
CA GLU A 145 -1.83 3.15 -6.43
C GLU A 145 -2.33 1.94 -7.25
N VAL A 146 -1.49 0.94 -7.52
CA VAL A 146 -1.92 -0.30 -8.20
C VAL A 146 -3.06 -0.98 -7.44
N LEU A 147 -2.95 -1.09 -6.12
CA LEU A 147 -3.99 -1.73 -5.29
C LEU A 147 -5.28 -0.93 -5.27
N ILE A 148 -5.21 0.38 -5.07
CA ILE A 148 -6.38 1.26 -5.00
C ILE A 148 -7.10 1.29 -6.36
N ALA A 149 -6.36 1.39 -7.47
CA ALA A 149 -6.92 1.36 -8.81
C ALA A 149 -7.64 0.02 -9.07
N HIS A 150 -7.03 -1.10 -8.70
CA HIS A 150 -7.65 -2.42 -8.82
C HIS A 150 -8.93 -2.55 -7.97
N GLN A 151 -8.88 -2.13 -6.69
CA GLN A 151 -10.04 -2.16 -5.79
C GLN A 151 -11.21 -1.30 -6.30
N ALA A 152 -10.90 -0.17 -6.94
CA ALA A 152 -11.88 0.74 -7.52
C ALA A 152 -12.33 0.34 -8.93
N ASN A 153 -11.76 -0.72 -9.51
CA ASN A 153 -11.93 -1.10 -10.91
C ASN A 153 -11.65 0.07 -11.88
N GLN A 154 -10.54 0.77 -11.65
CA GLN A 154 -10.08 1.92 -12.42
C GLN A 154 -8.68 1.69 -12.99
N ALA A 155 -8.31 2.48 -14.00
CA ALA A 155 -6.95 2.48 -14.51
C ALA A 155 -5.98 3.11 -13.51
N VAL A 156 -4.77 2.55 -13.42
CA VAL A 156 -3.65 3.09 -12.63
C VAL A 156 -3.30 4.50 -13.12
N ARG A 157 -3.14 5.46 -12.20
CA ARG A 157 -2.82 6.85 -12.55
C ARG A 157 -1.31 7.06 -12.72
N PRO A 158 -0.82 7.36 -13.94
CA PRO A 158 0.62 7.53 -14.18
C PRO A 158 1.25 8.69 -13.40
N SER A 159 0.45 9.67 -12.97
CA SER A 159 0.92 10.81 -12.17
C SER A 159 1.46 10.42 -10.79
N GLN A 160 1.10 9.24 -10.27
CA GLN A 160 1.62 8.71 -9.00
C GLN A 160 2.96 7.97 -9.16
N PHE A 161 3.43 7.78 -10.39
CA PHE A 161 4.63 7.01 -10.69
C PHE A 161 5.85 7.87 -10.92
N GLN A 162 7.00 7.37 -10.50
CA GLN A 162 8.29 7.94 -10.80
C GLN A 162 8.61 7.80 -12.29
N LYS A 163 9.39 8.75 -12.81
CA LYS A 163 9.89 8.71 -14.20
C LYS A 163 10.61 7.42 -14.55
N VAL A 164 11.28 6.76 -13.59
CA VAL A 164 11.98 5.49 -13.83
C VAL A 164 11.00 4.34 -14.06
N SER A 165 9.90 4.30 -13.30
CA SER A 165 8.84 3.32 -13.42
C SER A 165 8.06 3.49 -14.72
N LEU A 166 7.76 4.73 -15.10
CA LEU A 166 7.14 5.06 -16.39
C LEU A 166 7.99 4.70 -17.61
N LYS A 167 9.31 4.55 -17.45
CA LYS A 167 10.25 4.17 -18.52
C LYS A 167 10.66 2.70 -18.47
N SER A 168 10.28 1.97 -17.42
CA SER A 168 10.59 0.55 -17.32
C SER A 168 9.63 -0.27 -18.20
N PRO A 169 10.08 -1.40 -18.77
CA PRO A 169 9.19 -2.30 -19.49
C PRO A 169 8.01 -2.76 -18.61
N GLY A 170 6.87 -3.07 -19.22
CA GLY A 170 5.73 -3.64 -18.51
C GLY A 170 6.09 -4.95 -17.81
N TRP A 171 5.33 -5.32 -16.78
CA TRP A 171 5.48 -6.61 -16.12
C TRP A 171 5.20 -7.75 -17.10
N ALA A 172 4.18 -7.62 -17.96
CA ALA A 172 3.90 -8.60 -19.00
C ALA A 172 5.09 -8.75 -19.97
N ASP A 173 5.64 -7.63 -20.45
CA ASP A 173 6.83 -7.66 -21.33
C ASP A 173 8.03 -8.34 -20.65
N GLN A 174 8.26 -8.03 -19.37
CA GLN A 174 9.32 -8.66 -18.58
C GLN A 174 9.10 -10.18 -18.42
N ALA A 175 7.85 -10.62 -18.30
CA ALA A 175 7.50 -12.03 -18.25
C ALA A 175 7.75 -12.71 -19.61
N HIS A 176 7.39 -12.05 -20.72
CA HIS A 176 7.52 -12.60 -22.08
C HIS A 176 8.97 -12.68 -22.58
N GLN A 177 9.84 -11.80 -22.11
CA GLN A 177 11.27 -11.88 -22.40
C GLN A 177 11.96 -13.11 -21.77
N ARG A 178 11.25 -13.85 -20.91
CA ARG A 178 11.79 -15.04 -20.24
C ARG A 178 11.23 -16.31 -20.86
N THR A 179 12.12 -17.27 -21.15
CA THR A 179 11.70 -18.60 -21.56
C THR A 179 11.12 -19.38 -20.37
N PRO A 180 10.21 -20.34 -20.58
CA PRO A 180 9.72 -21.22 -19.52
C PRO A 180 10.85 -21.90 -18.75
N GLN A 181 11.92 -22.28 -19.45
CA GLN A 181 13.09 -22.92 -18.89
C GLN A 181 13.88 -21.96 -17.98
N ASN A 182 14.14 -20.72 -18.41
CA ASN A 182 14.83 -19.72 -17.59
C ASN A 182 14.03 -19.39 -16.32
N LEU A 183 12.70 -19.30 -16.42
CA LEU A 183 11.82 -19.09 -15.26
C LEU A 183 11.88 -20.26 -14.29
N GLN A 184 11.89 -21.49 -14.81
CA GLN A 184 11.97 -22.70 -13.99
C GLN A 184 13.30 -22.81 -13.26
N GLU A 185 14.41 -22.56 -13.96
CA GLU A 185 15.76 -22.56 -13.37
C GLU A 185 15.89 -21.48 -12.27
N GLU A 186 15.35 -20.27 -12.50
CA GLU A 186 15.34 -19.23 -11.47
C GLU A 186 14.45 -19.58 -10.27
N LEU A 187 13.29 -20.21 -10.50
CA LEU A 187 12.41 -20.68 -9.41
C LEU A 187 13.11 -21.72 -8.55
N GLU A 188 13.72 -22.72 -9.18
CA GLU A 188 14.46 -23.78 -8.49
C GLU A 188 15.65 -23.20 -7.72
N PHE A 189 16.36 -22.24 -8.29
CA PHE A 189 17.43 -21.54 -7.60
C PHE A 189 16.94 -20.78 -6.37
N VAL A 190 15.87 -20.01 -6.48
CA VAL A 190 15.30 -19.26 -5.35
C VAL A 190 14.73 -20.21 -4.29
N ALA A 191 14.07 -21.29 -4.69
CA ALA A 191 13.56 -22.32 -3.78
C ALA A 191 14.70 -23.05 -3.05
N SER A 192 15.76 -23.43 -3.76
CA SER A 192 16.97 -24.03 -3.19
C SER A 192 17.63 -23.09 -2.19
N LEU A 193 17.77 -21.81 -2.53
CA LEU A 193 18.23 -20.81 -1.58
C LEU A 193 17.28 -20.72 -0.37
N MET A 194 15.95 -20.70 -0.54
CA MET A 194 15.02 -20.62 0.60
C MET A 194 15.21 -21.80 1.54
N ALA A 195 15.36 -23.01 0.99
CA ALA A 195 15.62 -24.24 1.76
C ALA A 195 16.96 -24.15 2.51
N LYS A 196 18.05 -23.79 1.83
CA LYS A 196 19.39 -23.62 2.43
C LYS A 196 19.42 -22.55 3.51
N LEU A 197 18.59 -21.52 3.40
CA LEU A 197 18.54 -20.44 4.36
C LEU A 197 17.61 -20.75 5.54
N SER A 198 16.68 -21.70 5.39
CA SER A 198 15.84 -22.19 6.49
C SER A 198 16.61 -23.05 7.50
N THR A 199 17.70 -23.70 7.06
CA THR A 199 18.61 -24.47 7.93
C THR A 199 19.63 -23.59 8.66
N ILE A 200 19.82 -22.34 8.21
CA ILE A 200 20.65 -21.34 8.88
C ILE A 200 19.76 -20.51 9.80
N THR A 201 19.75 -20.87 11.09
CA THR A 201 18.88 -20.30 12.14
C THR A 201 19.02 -18.79 12.38
N LYS A 202 19.96 -18.10 11.72
CA LYS A 202 20.23 -16.67 11.89
C LYS A 202 20.14 -15.87 10.59
N LEU A 203 19.31 -16.26 9.64
CA LEU A 203 19.09 -15.39 8.50
C LEU A 203 18.27 -14.15 8.89
N PRO A 204 18.72 -12.93 8.54
CA PRO A 204 17.89 -11.75 8.74
C PRO A 204 16.57 -11.93 7.97
N CYS A 205 15.44 -11.73 8.66
CA CYS A 205 14.08 -11.87 8.09
C CYS A 205 13.92 -11.16 6.73
N LYS A 206 14.70 -10.08 6.51
CA LYS A 206 14.86 -9.37 5.23
C LYS A 206 15.15 -10.24 4.03
N ARG A 207 16.15 -11.11 4.14
CA ARG A 207 16.61 -11.89 2.99
C ARG A 207 15.63 -13.03 2.69
N ARG A 208 14.94 -13.57 3.70
CA ARG A 208 13.86 -14.54 3.53
C ARG A 208 12.64 -13.93 2.82
N LEU A 209 12.17 -12.77 3.29
CA LEU A 209 11.01 -12.09 2.68
C LEU A 209 11.26 -11.67 1.23
N LEU A 210 12.46 -11.18 0.92
CA LEU A 210 12.84 -10.85 -0.46
C LEU A 210 12.81 -12.06 -1.39
N MET A 211 13.20 -13.23 -0.89
CA MET A 211 13.20 -14.44 -1.70
C MET A 211 11.81 -15.03 -1.90
N ILE A 212 10.95 -14.94 -0.88
CA ILE A 212 9.53 -15.27 -1.04
C ILE A 212 8.92 -14.38 -2.12
N ALA A 213 9.17 -13.06 -2.08
CA ALA A 213 8.74 -12.12 -3.11
C ALA A 213 9.14 -12.56 -4.52
N ARG A 214 10.44 -12.86 -4.67
CA ARG A 214 11.03 -13.23 -5.95
C ARG A 214 10.43 -14.55 -6.45
N HIS A 215 10.25 -15.52 -5.56
CA HIS A 215 9.63 -16.80 -5.91
C HIS A 215 8.19 -16.60 -6.40
N THR A 216 7.38 -15.78 -5.74
CA THR A 216 6.01 -15.54 -6.19
C THR A 216 5.95 -14.82 -7.54
N ASP A 217 6.79 -13.79 -7.73
CA ASP A 217 6.87 -13.06 -9.01
C ASP A 217 7.18 -14.03 -10.17
N LEU A 218 8.22 -14.85 -10.00
CA LEU A 218 8.60 -15.87 -10.97
C LEU A 218 7.50 -16.92 -11.22
N SER A 219 6.76 -17.30 -10.17
CA SER A 219 5.66 -18.28 -10.28
C SER A 219 4.49 -17.72 -11.10
N MET A 220 4.16 -16.43 -10.92
CA MET A 220 3.13 -15.76 -11.70
C MET A 220 3.57 -15.54 -13.16
N GLN A 221 4.83 -15.17 -13.38
CA GLN A 221 5.39 -15.09 -14.75
C GLN A 221 5.32 -16.44 -15.47
N ARG A 222 5.70 -17.55 -14.80
CA ARG A 222 5.59 -18.91 -15.38
C ARG A 222 4.15 -19.25 -15.75
N SER A 223 3.19 -18.89 -14.89
CA SER A 223 1.77 -19.15 -15.13
C SER A 223 1.27 -18.40 -16.37
N LEU A 224 1.64 -17.12 -16.52
CA LEU A 224 1.30 -16.29 -17.68
C LEU A 224 1.85 -16.90 -18.99
N VAL A 225 3.15 -17.24 -19.00
CA VAL A 225 3.79 -17.84 -20.18
C VAL A 225 3.15 -19.19 -20.55
N SER A 226 2.77 -20.01 -19.55
CA SER A 226 2.15 -21.32 -19.78
C SER A 226 0.72 -21.25 -20.35
N GLN A 227 0.00 -20.16 -20.09
CA GLN A 227 -1.36 -19.98 -20.64
C GLN A 227 -1.34 -19.66 -22.13
N GLN A 228 -0.29 -18.99 -22.62
CA GLN A 228 -0.17 -18.59 -24.02
C GLN A 228 0.37 -19.69 -24.94
N THR A 229 1.10 -20.67 -24.40
CA THR A 229 1.63 -21.80 -25.20
C THR A 229 0.60 -22.90 -25.45
N ARG A 230 -0.62 -22.79 -24.92
CA ARG A 230 -1.71 -23.71 -25.22
C ARG A 230 -2.27 -23.38 -26.60
N PRO A 231 -2.27 -24.32 -27.56
CA PRO A 231 -2.86 -24.07 -28.87
C PRO A 231 -4.36 -23.80 -28.73
N SER A 232 -4.83 -22.71 -29.35
CA SER A 232 -6.24 -22.38 -29.47
C SER A 232 -6.96 -23.56 -30.11
N SER A 233 -7.80 -24.25 -29.34
CA SER A 233 -8.60 -25.38 -29.80
C SER A 233 -9.82 -24.90 -30.58
#